data_AF-D3T3G9-F1
#
_entry.id   AF-D3T3G9-F1
#
_cell.length_a   1.000
_cell.length_b   1.000
_cell.length_c   1.000
_cell.angle_alpha   90.00
_cell.angle_beta   90.00
_cell.angle_gamma   90.00
#
_symmetry.space_group_name_H-M   'P 1'
#
loop_
_entity.id
_entity.type
_entity.pdbx_description
1 polymer ?
#
loop_
_entity_poly.entity_id
_entity_poly.type
_entity_poly.pdbx_seq_one_letter_code
_entity_poly.pdbx_strand_id
1 'polypeptide(L)'
;MELNKVTVIINGNEYILKSDYPEEHVIKLANYVDNVIKELSQNYEKLSQMQLLLLSSLNIADELFIAKEENNAIKKELLSLKVELEEKNRYIKQLEEELSKTKQQLLETEEEFRQFIETFDEEK
;
A
#
# COMPACT_ATOMS: atom_id res chain seq x y z
N MET A 1 12.27 -27.69 -2.75
CA MET A 1 13.00 -26.85 -1.79
C MET A 1 13.46 -27.75 -0.66
N GLU A 2 14.73 -27.64 -0.26
CA GLU A 2 15.28 -28.41 0.85
C GLU A 2 14.75 -27.85 2.16
N LEU A 3 14.27 -28.72 3.06
CA LEU A 3 13.73 -28.33 4.36
C LEU A 3 14.89 -28.23 5.36
N ASN A 4 15.12 -27.04 5.88
CA ASN A 4 16.10 -26.80 6.94
C ASN A 4 15.52 -27.19 8.29
N LYS A 5 16.38 -27.74 9.17
CA LYS A 5 16.04 -27.97 10.58
C LYS A 5 16.60 -26.82 11.40
N VAL A 6 15.73 -26.17 12.16
CA VAL A 6 16.09 -25.04 13.03
C VAL A 6 15.66 -25.37 14.45
N THR A 7 16.57 -25.19 15.40
CA THR A 7 16.29 -25.38 16.83
C THR A 7 15.93 -24.04 17.44
N VAL A 8 14.78 -23.97 18.12
CA VAL A 8 14.27 -22.74 18.74
C VAL A 8 13.80 -23.02 20.16
N ILE A 9 13.76 -21.98 20.99
CA ILE A 9 13.23 -22.06 22.35
C ILE A 9 11.98 -21.18 22.42
N ILE A 10 10.84 -21.76 22.82
CA ILE A 10 9.57 -21.05 22.97
C ILE A 10 8.98 -21.40 24.33
N ASN A 11 8.70 -20.38 25.14
CA ASN A 11 8.18 -20.50 26.51
C ASN A 11 9.02 -21.47 27.36
N GLY A 12 10.35 -21.36 27.23
CA GLY A 12 11.33 -22.19 27.95
C GLY A 12 11.49 -23.63 27.43
N ASN A 13 10.76 -24.05 26.38
CA ASN A 13 10.87 -25.39 25.81
C ASN A 13 11.61 -25.34 24.47
N GLU A 14 12.48 -26.31 24.23
CA GLU A 14 13.21 -26.46 22.97
C GLU A 14 12.39 -27.23 21.94
N TYR A 15 12.34 -26.72 20.71
CA TYR A 15 11.65 -27.31 19.57
C TYR A 15 12.57 -27.38 18.35
N ILE A 16 12.50 -28.49 17.62
CA ILE A 16 13.18 -28.65 16.32
C ILE A 16 12.14 -28.49 15.21
N LEU A 17 12.19 -27.36 14.50
CA LEU A 17 11.26 -27.02 13.42
C LEU A 17 11.86 -27.38 12.06
N LYS A 18 11.04 -27.94 11.17
CA LYS A 18 11.38 -28.12 9.76
C LYS A 18 10.72 -27.01 8.95
N SER A 19 11.49 -26.26 8.18
CA SER A 19 10.97 -25.14 7.38
C SER A 19 11.75 -24.97 6.08
N ASP A 20 11.06 -24.49 5.06
CA ASP A 20 11.63 -24.02 3.79
C ASP A 20 12.05 -22.55 3.85
N TYR A 21 11.76 -21.85 4.95
CA TYR A 21 12.24 -20.50 5.21
C TYR A 21 13.72 -20.48 5.66
N PRO A 22 14.40 -19.33 5.47
CA PRO A 22 15.71 -19.11 6.06
C PRO A 22 15.67 -19.24 7.59
N GLU A 23 16.75 -19.77 8.18
CA GLU A 23 16.87 -19.98 9.62
C GLU A 23 16.56 -18.71 10.43
N GLU A 24 17.12 -17.57 10.01
CA GLU A 24 16.86 -16.26 10.63
C GLU A 24 15.37 -15.93 10.71
N HIS A 25 14.60 -16.26 9.67
CA HIS A 25 13.16 -16.00 9.64
C HIS A 25 12.42 -16.89 10.65
N VAL A 26 12.79 -18.18 10.72
CA VAL A 26 12.21 -19.13 11.68
C VAL A 26 12.52 -18.71 13.11
N ILE A 27 13.76 -18.31 13.40
CA ILE A 27 14.16 -17.80 14.72
C ILE A 27 13.36 -16.54 15.07
N LYS A 28 13.18 -15.61 14.12
CA LYS A 28 12.38 -14.41 14.33
C LYS A 28 10.92 -14.73 14.68
N LEU A 29 10.30 -15.69 14.00
CA LEU A 29 8.95 -16.16 14.31
C LEU A 29 8.87 -16.79 15.71
N ALA A 30 9.84 -17.63 16.06
CA ALA A 30 9.87 -18.25 17.39
C ALA A 30 10.01 -17.20 18.51
N ASN A 31 10.90 -16.22 18.34
CA ASN A 31 11.06 -15.11 19.27
C ASN A 31 9.79 -14.26 19.39
N TYR A 32 9.07 -14.06 18.29
CA TYR A 32 7.79 -13.35 18.30
C TYR A 32 6.75 -14.08 19.16
N VAL A 33 6.55 -15.37 18.91
CA VAL A 33 5.63 -16.21 19.67
C VAL A 33 6.02 -16.26 21.15
N ASP A 34 7.31 -16.40 21.45
CA ASP A 34 7.83 -16.40 22.82
C ASP A 34 7.55 -15.08 23.56
N ASN A 35 7.70 -13.94 22.89
CA ASN A 35 7.38 -12.63 23.46
C ASN A 35 5.88 -12.46 23.75
N VAL A 36 5.01 -12.87 22.82
CA VAL A 36 3.55 -12.84 23.03
C VAL A 36 3.16 -13.67 24.26
N ILE A 37 3.73 -14.88 24.40
CA ILE A 37 3.47 -15.74 25.56
C ILE A 37 3.99 -15.09 26.85
N LYS A 38 5.19 -14.49 26.83
CA LYS A 38 5.78 -13.80 27.98
C LYS A 38 4.91 -12.64 28.44
N GLU A 39 4.46 -11.77 27.54
CA GLU A 39 3.58 -10.64 27.86
C GLU A 39 2.25 -11.11 28.46
N LEU A 40 1.65 -12.17 27.90
CA LEU A 40 0.41 -12.73 28.45
C LEU A 40 0.64 -13.37 29.82
N SER A 41 1.76 -14.06 30.04
CA SER A 41 2.08 -14.68 31.33
C SER A 41 2.23 -13.65 32.46
N GLN A 42 2.74 -12.45 32.15
CA GLN A 42 2.87 -11.35 33.11
C GLN A 42 1.51 -10.76 33.49
N ASN A 43 0.56 -10.71 32.55
CA ASN A 43 -0.77 -10.14 32.76
C ASN A 43 -1.78 -11.15 33.33
N TYR A 44 -1.54 -12.45 33.14
CA TYR A 44 -2.48 -13.52 33.46
C TYR A 44 -1.83 -14.66 34.25
N GLU A 45 -1.28 -14.35 35.44
CA GLU A 45 -0.54 -15.29 36.30
C GLU A 45 -1.29 -16.58 36.69
N LYS A 46 -2.64 -16.58 36.62
CA LYS A 46 -3.48 -17.72 37.02
C LYS A 46 -3.78 -18.70 35.88
N LEU A 47 -3.40 -18.39 34.64
CA LEU A 47 -3.66 -19.25 33.50
C LEU A 47 -2.66 -20.41 33.46
N SER A 48 -3.15 -21.61 33.14
CA SER A 48 -2.29 -22.73 32.81
C SER A 48 -1.48 -22.45 31.55
N GLN A 49 -0.36 -23.16 31.39
CA GLN A 49 0.50 -23.06 30.21
C GLN A 49 -0.29 -23.29 28.91
N MET A 50 -1.22 -24.26 28.90
CA MET A 50 -2.06 -24.53 27.74
C MET A 50 -3.03 -23.38 27.43
N GLN A 51 -3.62 -22.77 28.45
CA GLN A 51 -4.50 -21.60 28.27
C GLN A 51 -3.72 -20.40 27.74
N LEU A 52 -2.48 -20.17 28.22
CA LEU A 52 -1.60 -19.12 27.70
C LEU A 52 -1.25 -19.34 26.23
N LEU A 53 -0.91 -20.58 25.83
CA LEU A 53 -0.63 -20.92 24.43
C LEU A 53 -1.86 -20.72 23.54
N LEU A 54 -3.05 -21.11 24.01
CA LEU A 54 -4.30 -20.91 23.29
C LEU A 54 -4.62 -19.41 23.11
N LEU A 55 -4.48 -18.63 24.18
CA LEU A 55 -4.70 -17.18 24.14
C LEU A 55 -3.68 -16.49 23.23
N SER A 56 -2.40 -16.88 23.28
CA SER A 56 -1.36 -16.39 22.38
C SER A 56 -1.69 -16.68 20.92
N SER A 57 -2.17 -17.90 20.64
CA SER A 57 -2.58 -18.29 19.29
C SER A 57 -3.76 -17.46 18.78
N LEU A 58 -4.75 -17.17 19.65
CA LEU A 58 -5.89 -16.32 19.32
C LEU A 58 -5.46 -14.88 19.06
N ASN A 59 -4.59 -14.31 19.89
CA ASN A 59 -4.10 -12.94 19.70
C ASN A 59 -3.32 -12.80 18.39
N ILE A 60 -2.41 -13.72 18.09
CA ILE A 60 -1.64 -13.71 16.83
C ILE A 60 -2.57 -13.89 15.62
N ALA A 61 -3.60 -14.73 15.74
CA ALA A 61 -4.60 -14.88 14.69
C ALA A 61 -5.37 -13.57 14.48
N ASP A 62 -5.82 -12.92 15.56
CA ASP A 62 -6.56 -11.64 15.50
C ASP A 62 -5.73 -10.54 14.83
N GLU A 63 -4.46 -10.38 15.22
CA GLU A 63 -3.52 -9.46 14.57
C GLU A 63 -3.40 -9.73 13.06
N LEU A 64 -3.34 -11.00 12.65
CA LEU A 64 -3.31 -11.38 11.23
C LEU A 64 -4.62 -11.02 10.52
N PHE A 65 -5.77 -11.19 11.17
CA PHE A 65 -7.06 -10.83 10.60
C PHE A 65 -7.16 -9.31 10.41
N ILE A 66 -6.83 -8.53 11.44
CA ILE A 66 -6.80 -7.06 11.39
C ILE A 66 -5.86 -6.58 10.27
N ALA A 67 -4.62 -7.08 10.23
CA ALA A 67 -3.66 -6.70 9.20
C ALA A 67 -4.13 -7.06 7.78
N LYS A 68 -4.86 -8.18 7.60
CA LYS A 68 -5.47 -8.55 6.32
C LYS A 68 -6.60 -7.61 5.93
N GLU A 69 -7.46 -7.23 6.87
CA GLU A 69 -8.55 -6.28 6.63
C GLU A 69 -8.01 -4.91 6.24
N GLU A 70 -7.04 -4.38 6.97
CA GLU A 70 -6.35 -3.12 6.66
C GLU A 70 -5.69 -3.16 5.29
N ASN A 71 -4.95 -4.22 4.98
CA ASN A 71 -4.31 -4.39 3.66
C ASN A 71 -5.35 -4.44 2.53
N ASN A 72 -6.48 -5.11 2.75
CA ASN A 72 -7.57 -5.14 1.78
C ASN A 72 -8.23 -3.78 1.61
N ALA A 73 -8.39 -3.00 2.68
CA ALA A 73 -8.91 -1.63 2.61
C ALA A 73 -7.97 -0.73 1.82
N ILE A 74 -6.67 -0.76 2.14
CA ILE A 74 -5.63 0.01 1.42
C ILE A 74 -5.60 -0.36 -0.06
N LYS A 75 -5.71 -1.65 -0.41
CA LYS A 75 -5.76 -2.08 -1.82
C LYS A 75 -6.98 -1.55 -2.56
N LYS A 76 -8.14 -1.48 -1.90
CA LYS A 76 -9.36 -0.91 -2.49
C LYS A 76 -9.20 0.59 -2.72
N GLU A 77 -8.68 1.32 -1.73
CA GLU A 77 -8.42 2.75 -1.83
C GLU A 77 -7.39 3.08 -2.92
N LEU A 78 -6.32 2.29 -3.01
CA LEU A 78 -5.32 2.42 -4.06
C LEU A 78 -5.93 2.21 -5.45
N LEU A 79 -6.86 1.25 -5.58
CA LEU A 79 -7.55 1.01 -6.84
C LEU A 79 -8.46 2.19 -7.21
N SER A 80 -9.25 2.72 -6.27
CA SER A 80 -10.10 3.88 -6.53
C SER A 80 -9.28 5.12 -6.90
N LEU A 81 -8.16 5.35 -6.21
CA LEU A 81 -7.29 6.49 -6.48
C LEU A 81 -6.62 6.38 -7.86
N LYS A 82 -6.26 5.16 -8.30
CA LYS A 82 -5.76 4.94 -9.66
C LYS A 82 -6.80 5.26 -10.73
N VAL A 83 -8.06 4.87 -10.51
CA VAL A 83 -9.15 5.19 -11.43
C VAL A 83 -9.36 6.71 -11.51
N GLU A 84 -9.42 7.38 -10.37
CA GLU A 84 -9.55 8.85 -10.33
C GLU A 84 -8.36 9.53 -11.03
N LEU A 85 -7.14 9.06 -10.81
CA LEU A 85 -5.95 9.58 -11.46
C LEU A 85 -6.01 9.43 -12.99
N GLU A 86 -6.48 8.28 -13.49
CA GLU A 86 -6.68 8.06 -14.93
C GLU A 86 -7.74 9.01 -15.51
N GLU A 87 -8.85 9.24 -14.79
CA GLU A 87 -9.88 10.19 -15.20
C GLU A 87 -9.36 11.63 -15.24
N LYS A 88 -8.63 12.06 -14.20
CA LYS A 88 -8.01 13.39 -14.15
C LYS A 88 -6.99 13.58 -15.27
N ASN A 89 -6.18 12.56 -15.57
CA ASN A 89 -5.23 12.61 -16.68
C ASN A 89 -5.93 12.75 -18.05
N ARG A 90 -7.05 12.05 -18.26
CA ARG A 90 -7.86 12.22 -19.47
C ARG A 90 -8.43 13.64 -19.57
N TYR A 91 -8.92 14.18 -18.45
CA TYR A 91 -9.46 15.53 -18.41
C TYR A 91 -8.38 16.60 -18.69
N ILE A 92 -7.19 16.45 -18.10
CA ILE A 92 -6.05 17.34 -18.38
C ILE A 92 -5.72 17.32 -19.88
N LYS A 93 -5.66 16.14 -20.49
CA LYS A 93 -5.39 16.02 -21.93
C LYS A 93 -6.43 16.75 -22.78
N GLN A 94 -7.71 16.65 -22.43
CA GLN A 94 -8.78 17.38 -23.12
C GLN A 94 -8.61 18.90 -23.00
N LEU A 95 -8.31 19.39 -21.79
CA LEU A 95 -8.05 20.82 -21.57
C LEU A 95 -6.82 21.31 -22.34
N GLU A 96 -5.76 20.51 -22.45
CA GLU A 96 -4.58 20.84 -23.25
C GLU A 96 -4.91 20.96 -24.74
N GLU A 97 -5.73 20.04 -25.28
CA GLU A 97 -6.19 20.08 -26.66
C GLU A 97 -7.09 21.31 -26.93
N GLU A 98 -8.02 21.63 -26.03
CA GLU A 98 -8.86 22.82 -26.11
C GLU A 98 -8.03 24.12 -26.05
N LEU A 99 -7.10 24.21 -25.08
CA LEU A 99 -6.22 25.35 -24.94
C LEU A 99 -5.37 25.57 -26.19
N SER A 100 -4.88 24.49 -26.82
CA SER A 100 -4.14 24.58 -28.08
C SER A 100 -5.00 25.15 -29.21
N LYS A 101 -6.25 24.70 -29.35
CA LYS A 101 -7.18 25.20 -30.38
C LYS A 101 -7.51 26.67 -30.16
N THR A 102 -7.82 27.06 -28.92
CA THR A 102 -8.11 28.47 -28.60
C THR A 102 -6.91 29.37 -28.85
N LYS A 103 -5.68 28.92 -28.53
CA LYS A 103 -4.46 29.67 -28.85
C LYS A 103 -4.27 29.85 -30.35
N GLN A 104 -4.53 28.83 -31.14
CA GLN A 104 -4.44 28.92 -32.60
C GLN A 104 -5.47 29.91 -33.16
N GLN A 105 -6.73 29.81 -32.75
CA GLN A 105 -7.78 30.73 -33.17
C GLN A 105 -7.48 32.18 -32.79
N LEU A 106 -6.91 32.40 -31.61
CA LEU A 106 -6.48 33.73 -31.18
C LEU A 106 -5.41 34.30 -32.10
N LEU A 107 -4.40 33.49 -32.46
CA LEU A 107 -3.33 33.89 -33.36
C LEU A 107 -3.87 34.24 -34.76
N GLU A 108 -4.74 33.39 -35.32
CA GLU A 108 -5.41 33.62 -36.61
C GLU A 108 -6.21 34.92 -36.57
N THR A 109 -6.96 35.15 -35.49
CA THR A 109 -7.75 36.39 -35.30
C THR A 109 -6.84 37.62 -35.19
N GLU A 110 -5.71 37.53 -34.48
CA GLU A 110 -4.73 38.62 -34.38
C GLU A 110 -4.09 38.97 -35.73
N GLU A 111 -3.81 37.96 -36.57
CA GLU A 111 -3.29 38.14 -37.93
C GLU A 111 -4.34 38.81 -38.85
N GLU A 112 -5.59 38.35 -38.81
CA GLU A 112 -6.70 38.94 -39.57
C GLU A 112 -6.91 40.42 -39.19
N PHE A 113 -6.90 40.75 -37.89
CA PHE A 113 -7.00 42.14 -37.43
C PHE A 113 -5.84 43.00 -37.93
N ARG A 114 -4.62 42.47 -37.93
CA ARG A 114 -3.45 43.19 -38.45
C ARG A 114 -3.59 43.51 -39.94
N GLN A 115 -3.96 42.51 -40.74
CA GLN A 115 -4.18 42.68 -42.19
C GLN A 115 -5.29 43.69 -42.48
N PHE A 116 -6.37 43.67 -41.68
CA PHE A 116 -7.46 44.63 -41.80
C PHE A 116 -6.99 46.07 -41.55
N ILE A 117 -6.18 46.30 -40.50
CA ILE A 117 -5.62 47.63 -40.20
C ILE A 117 -4.70 48.12 -41.32
N GLU A 118 -3.80 47.25 -41.82
CA GLU A 118 -2.88 47.60 -42.91
C GLU A 118 -3.64 48.00 -44.19
N THR A 119 -4.71 47.27 -44.53
CA THR A 119 -5.55 47.59 -45.70
C THR A 119 -6.25 48.95 -45.56
N PHE A 120 -6.70 49.31 -44.34
CA PHE A 120 -7.37 50.59 -44.08
C PHE A 120 -6.43 51.80 -44.15
N ASP A 121 -5.15 51.63 -43.82
CA ASP A 121 -4.15 52.70 -43.88
C ASP A 121 -3.62 52.93 -45.30
N GLU A 122 -3.68 51.94 -46.20
CA GLU A 122 -3.29 52.09 -47.62
C GLU A 122 -4.32 52.82 -48.50
N GLU A 123 -5.60 52.89 -48.08
CA GLU A 123 -6.68 53.57 -48.82
C GLU A 123 -6.81 55.08 -48.52
N LYS A 124 -5.90 55.68 -47.74
CA LYS A 124 -5.86 57.11 -47.39
C LYS A 124 -4.77 57.89 -48.10
#